data_AF-A0A328CYG2-F1
#
_entry.id   AF-A0A328CYG2-F1
#
_cell.length_a   1.000
_cell.length_b   1.000
_cell.length_c   1.000
_cell.angle_alpha   90.00
_cell.angle_beta   90.00
_cell.angle_gamma   90.00
#
_symmetry.space_group_name_H-M   'P 1'
#
loop_
_entity.id
_entity.type
_entity.pdbx_description
1 polymer ?
#
loop_
_entity_poly.entity_id
_entity_poly.type
_entity_poly.pdbx_seq_one_letter_code
_entity_poly.pdbx_strand_id
1 'polypeptide(L)'
;MPDSGPSSAPYPKSLQNMYDCSSADINPIGSISKTDLRTFLRWAATHLGYSSLAEIEAAPPTAELEPIRSNYSQLDEVDMGMTYDELSVYGRMRKIFRCGPVSMFKNLCYKWGTILTPKEVGDKVKHFFKYYSINRHKMTVLTPSYHAESYSPEDNRFDLRQFLYNVKWPYQFRKIDELVDELNGDHVAITKSTCQETDTVDGDGGGMGVVAAGAGNPKAGL
;
A
#
# COMPACT_ATOMS: atom_id res chain seq x y z
N MET A 1 15.07 -34.71 31.44
CA MET A 1 15.15 -33.26 31.17
C MET A 1 14.60 -33.04 29.78
N PRO A 2 13.43 -32.39 29.61
CA PRO A 2 12.89 -32.15 28.28
C PRO A 2 13.58 -30.93 27.68
N ASP A 3 14.04 -31.15 26.46
CA ASP A 3 14.72 -30.23 25.57
C ASP A 3 13.81 -29.04 25.23
N SER A 4 14.24 -27.84 25.58
CA SER A 4 13.51 -26.61 25.26
C SER A 4 13.95 -26.15 23.87
N GLY A 5 13.27 -26.70 22.85
CA GLY A 5 13.39 -26.24 21.48
C GLY A 5 13.14 -24.73 21.40
N PRO A 6 13.85 -24.02 20.51
CA PRO A 6 13.75 -22.57 20.43
C PRO A 6 12.32 -22.17 20.09
N SER A 7 11.74 -21.35 20.97
CA SER A 7 10.51 -20.58 20.74
C SER A 7 10.51 -20.06 19.31
N SER A 8 9.56 -20.54 18.51
CA SER A 8 9.33 -20.11 17.14
C SER A 8 8.95 -18.64 17.18
N ALA A 9 9.93 -17.77 16.96
CA ALA A 9 9.70 -16.34 16.81
C ALA A 9 8.60 -16.13 15.75
N PRO A 10 7.57 -15.33 16.03
CA PRO A 10 6.48 -15.13 15.09
C PRO A 10 7.03 -14.33 13.90
N TYR A 11 7.34 -15.04 12.82
CA TYR A 11 7.58 -14.37 11.54
C TYR A 11 6.26 -13.71 11.13
N PRO A 12 6.22 -12.40 10.85
CA PRO A 12 5.01 -11.73 10.38
C PRO A 12 4.45 -12.47 9.16
N LYS A 13 3.24 -13.01 9.34
CA LYS A 13 2.54 -13.81 8.34
C LYS A 13 2.18 -12.89 7.17
N SER A 14 2.51 -13.28 5.95
CA SER A 14 1.91 -12.66 4.77
C SER A 14 0.42 -12.94 4.76
N LEU A 15 -0.40 -12.04 4.20
CA LEU A 15 -1.86 -12.22 4.05
C LEU A 15 -2.30 -13.58 3.49
N GLN A 16 -1.44 -14.25 2.71
CA GLN A 16 -1.79 -15.47 2.01
C GLN A 16 -0.80 -16.61 2.29
N ASN A 17 -1.34 -17.73 2.77
CA ASN A 17 -0.63 -19.00 2.82
C ASN A 17 -0.54 -19.57 1.40
N MET A 18 0.66 -20.02 1.04
CA MET A 18 0.92 -20.64 -0.27
C MET A 18 0.27 -22.02 -0.29
N TYR A 19 -0.43 -22.35 -1.38
CA TYR A 19 -1.10 -23.66 -1.60
C TYR A 19 -2.24 -23.98 -0.62
N ASP A 20 -2.82 -22.96 -0.01
CA ASP A 20 -4.06 -23.08 0.77
C ASP A 20 -5.28 -22.88 -0.15
N CYS A 21 -6.48 -22.63 0.40
CA CYS A 21 -7.70 -22.16 -0.31
C CYS A 21 -7.51 -20.87 -1.13
N SER A 22 -6.31 -20.33 -1.09
CA SER A 22 -5.81 -19.16 -1.78
C SER A 22 -5.31 -19.49 -3.20
N SER A 23 -5.06 -20.78 -3.47
CA SER A 23 -4.72 -21.38 -4.77
C SER A 23 -5.93 -22.17 -5.30
N ALA A 24 -6.76 -21.52 -6.12
CA ALA A 24 -7.95 -22.08 -6.76
C ALA A 24 -7.83 -21.95 -8.30
N ASP A 25 -8.85 -22.35 -9.04
CA ASP A 25 -8.85 -22.18 -10.51
C ASP A 25 -8.98 -20.71 -10.91
N ILE A 26 -9.91 -19.97 -10.30
CA ILE A 26 -10.21 -18.56 -10.58
C ILE A 26 -10.52 -17.84 -9.27
N ASN A 27 -10.05 -16.60 -9.13
CA ASN A 27 -10.37 -15.72 -8.00
C ASN A 27 -11.13 -14.45 -8.45
N PRO A 28 -12.46 -14.38 -8.26
CA PRO A 28 -13.26 -13.23 -8.73
C PRO A 28 -13.02 -11.94 -7.93
N ILE A 29 -12.54 -12.04 -6.69
CA ILE A 29 -12.33 -10.89 -5.80
C ILE A 29 -10.85 -10.52 -5.63
N GLY A 30 -9.94 -11.23 -6.29
CA GLY A 30 -8.49 -11.13 -6.05
C GLY A 30 -7.86 -9.77 -6.40
N SER A 31 -8.54 -8.95 -7.20
CA SER A 31 -8.10 -7.59 -7.52
C SER A 31 -8.93 -6.50 -6.84
N ILE A 32 -9.90 -6.82 -5.98
CA ILE A 32 -10.77 -5.80 -5.35
C ILE A 32 -10.18 -5.39 -4.01
N SER A 33 -10.22 -4.09 -3.69
CA SER A 33 -9.74 -3.59 -2.40
C SER A 33 -10.59 -4.11 -1.23
N LYS A 34 -9.97 -4.31 -0.05
CA LYS A 34 -10.71 -4.76 1.15
C LYS A 34 -11.79 -3.78 1.56
N THR A 35 -11.52 -2.48 1.41
CA THR A 35 -12.48 -1.38 1.64
C THR A 35 -13.69 -1.49 0.71
N ASP A 36 -13.48 -1.75 -0.58
CA ASP A 36 -14.59 -1.86 -1.53
C ASP A 36 -15.39 -3.14 -1.32
N LEU A 37 -14.73 -4.24 -0.95
CA LEU A 37 -15.42 -5.47 -0.56
C LEU A 37 -16.35 -5.23 0.63
N ARG A 38 -15.91 -4.50 1.67
CA ARG A 38 -16.76 -4.15 2.82
C ARG A 38 -17.95 -3.29 2.41
N THR A 39 -17.73 -2.29 1.55
CA THR A 39 -18.80 -1.44 1.00
C THR A 39 -19.80 -2.26 0.19
N PHE A 40 -19.32 -3.19 -0.63
CA PHE A 40 -20.15 -4.08 -1.42
C PHE A 40 -21.01 -4.99 -0.53
N LEU A 41 -20.46 -5.54 0.57
CA LEU A 41 -21.24 -6.37 1.50
C LEU A 41 -22.40 -5.58 2.13
N ARG A 42 -22.17 -4.32 2.54
CA ARG A 42 -23.22 -3.45 3.08
C ARG A 42 -24.29 -3.11 2.04
N TRP A 43 -23.87 -2.85 0.80
CA TRP A 43 -24.77 -2.61 -0.31
C TRP A 43 -25.62 -3.85 -0.63
N ALA A 44 -25.00 -5.03 -0.69
CA ALA A 44 -25.68 -6.30 -0.94
C ALA A 44 -26.67 -6.66 0.17
N ALA A 45 -26.36 -6.34 1.43
CA ALA A 45 -27.27 -6.56 2.55
C ALA A 45 -28.59 -5.79 2.39
N THR A 46 -28.53 -4.58 1.85
CA THR A 46 -29.68 -3.68 1.71
C THR A 46 -30.42 -3.85 0.37
N HIS A 47 -29.70 -4.04 -0.73
CA HIS A 47 -30.26 -4.02 -2.08
C HIS A 47 -30.56 -5.42 -2.65
N LEU A 48 -29.85 -6.45 -2.20
CA LEU A 48 -30.08 -7.84 -2.64
C LEU A 48 -30.85 -8.67 -1.60
N GLY A 49 -31.16 -8.09 -0.43
CA GLY A 49 -31.94 -8.73 0.63
C GLY A 49 -31.15 -9.71 1.51
N TYR A 50 -29.81 -9.68 1.47
CA TYR A 50 -28.95 -10.58 2.26
C TYR A 50 -28.55 -9.97 3.61
N SER A 51 -29.48 -9.91 4.57
CA SER A 51 -29.26 -9.26 5.87
C SER A 51 -28.08 -9.81 6.67
N SER A 52 -27.78 -11.11 6.54
CA SER A 52 -26.64 -11.77 7.21
C SER A 52 -25.28 -11.18 6.84
N LEU A 53 -25.14 -10.53 5.67
CA LEU A 53 -23.89 -9.89 5.27
C LEU A 53 -23.52 -8.70 6.16
N ALA A 54 -24.51 -8.03 6.78
CA ALA A 54 -24.25 -6.94 7.72
C ALA A 54 -23.59 -7.45 9.01
N GLU A 55 -23.99 -8.62 9.49
CA GLU A 55 -23.39 -9.27 10.66
C GLU A 55 -21.95 -9.71 10.37
N ILE A 56 -21.72 -10.26 9.17
CA ILE A 56 -20.38 -10.70 8.72
C ILE A 56 -19.43 -9.50 8.59
N GLU A 57 -19.89 -8.36 8.07
CA GLU A 57 -19.06 -7.17 7.93
C GLU A 57 -18.73 -6.51 9.28
N ALA A 58 -19.64 -6.61 10.26
CA ALA A 58 -19.45 -6.09 11.60
C ALA A 58 -18.55 -6.98 12.48
N ALA A 59 -18.39 -8.25 12.12
CA ALA A 59 -17.54 -9.18 12.86
C ALA A 59 -16.05 -8.77 12.80
N PRO A 60 -15.28 -8.98 13.89
CA PRO A 60 -13.86 -8.68 13.89
C PRO A 60 -13.12 -9.60 12.90
N PRO A 61 -12.15 -9.09 12.12
CA PRO A 61 -11.37 -9.90 11.19
C PRO A 61 -10.31 -10.70 11.96
N THR A 62 -10.71 -11.87 12.48
CA THR A 62 -9.82 -12.83 13.16
C THR A 62 -9.65 -14.09 12.32
N ALA A 63 -8.41 -14.53 12.18
CA ALA A 63 -8.10 -15.85 11.63
C ALA A 63 -8.09 -16.85 12.79
N GLU A 64 -9.13 -17.68 12.90
CA GLU A 64 -9.32 -18.69 13.95
C GLU A 64 -8.39 -19.93 13.75
N LEU A 65 -7.11 -19.70 13.44
CA LEU A 65 -6.13 -20.74 13.12
C LEU A 65 -5.43 -21.30 14.37
N GLU A 66 -5.37 -20.52 15.44
CA GLU A 66 -4.75 -20.90 16.71
C GLU A 66 -5.80 -20.81 17.84
N PRO A 67 -5.72 -21.66 18.87
CA PRO A 67 -6.72 -21.66 19.94
C PRO A 67 -6.74 -20.30 20.65
N ILE A 68 -7.93 -19.67 20.69
CA ILE A 68 -8.15 -18.38 21.33
C ILE A 68 -7.69 -18.47 22.80
N ARG A 69 -6.65 -17.71 23.14
CA ARG A 69 -6.20 -17.53 24.53
C ARG A 69 -6.72 -16.19 25.03
N SER A 70 -6.98 -16.08 26.32
CA SER A 70 -7.49 -14.84 26.96
C SER A 70 -6.62 -13.60 26.75
N ASN A 71 -5.39 -13.78 26.27
CA ASN A 71 -4.39 -12.74 26.06
C ASN A 71 -3.94 -12.56 24.60
N TYR A 72 -4.53 -13.29 23.64
CA TYR A 72 -4.10 -13.25 22.24
C TYR A 72 -5.28 -13.41 21.28
N SER A 73 -5.64 -12.32 20.61
CA SER A 73 -6.52 -12.31 19.45
C SER A 73 -5.67 -12.11 18.19
N GLN A 74 -5.75 -13.03 17.23
CA GLN A 74 -5.00 -12.96 15.97
C GLN A 74 -5.68 -11.94 15.04
N LEU A 75 -5.30 -10.67 15.16
CA LEU A 75 -5.74 -9.60 14.28
C LEU A 75 -4.75 -9.44 13.11
N ASP A 76 -5.24 -9.55 11.89
CA ASP A 76 -4.42 -9.54 10.67
C ASP A 76 -3.52 -8.29 10.56
N GLU A 77 -4.01 -7.12 10.94
CA GLU A 77 -3.24 -5.86 10.89
C GLU A 77 -2.08 -5.83 11.89
N VAL A 78 -2.26 -6.46 13.05
CA VAL A 78 -1.22 -6.57 14.09
C VAL A 78 -0.13 -7.52 13.61
N ASP A 79 -0.52 -8.66 13.04
CA ASP A 79 0.42 -9.63 12.48
C ASP A 79 1.21 -9.06 11.28
N MET A 80 0.59 -8.21 10.45
CA MET A 80 1.28 -7.53 9.34
C MET A 80 2.16 -6.36 9.80
N GLY A 81 1.85 -5.74 10.94
CA GLY A 81 2.48 -4.52 11.42
C GLY A 81 2.12 -3.28 10.59
N MET A 82 0.99 -3.31 9.87
CA MET A 82 0.45 -2.20 9.08
C MET A 82 -1.06 -2.35 8.87
N THR A 83 -1.76 -1.23 8.80
CA THR A 83 -3.21 -1.20 8.56
C THR A 83 -3.54 -1.42 7.08
N TYR A 84 -4.78 -1.84 6.77
CA TYR A 84 -5.24 -1.98 5.38
C TYR A 84 -5.23 -0.64 4.63
N ASP A 85 -5.49 0.47 5.31
CA ASP A 85 -5.46 1.81 4.72
C ASP A 85 -4.04 2.21 4.31
N GLU A 86 -3.05 1.94 5.18
CA GLU A 86 -1.64 2.12 4.84
C GLU A 86 -1.23 1.23 3.67
N LEU A 87 -1.66 -0.03 3.65
CA LEU A 87 -1.35 -0.98 2.58
C LEU A 87 -1.92 -0.52 1.23
N SER A 88 -3.14 0.02 1.21
CA SER A 88 -3.74 0.61 0.01
C SER A 88 -2.94 1.81 -0.50
N VAL A 89 -2.41 2.64 0.40
CA VAL A 89 -1.52 3.76 0.03
C VAL A 89 -0.20 3.24 -0.56
N TYR A 90 0.44 2.24 0.06
CA TYR A 90 1.68 1.65 -0.45
C TYR A 90 1.48 1.01 -1.83
N GLY A 91 0.39 0.26 -2.02
CA GLY A 91 0.05 -0.37 -3.30
C GLY A 91 -0.08 0.64 -4.44
N ARG A 92 -0.82 1.73 -4.22
CA ARG A 92 -0.97 2.83 -5.18
C ARG A 92 0.36 3.55 -5.45
N MET A 93 1.11 3.90 -4.41
CA MET A 93 2.43 4.54 -4.53
C MET A 93 3.39 3.69 -5.37
N ARG A 94 3.43 2.38 -5.12
CA ARG A 94 4.32 1.45 -5.82
C ARG A 94 3.93 1.27 -7.29
N LYS A 95 2.65 1.03 -7.59
CA LYS A 95 2.21 0.62 -8.94
C LYS A 95 1.82 1.80 -9.83
N ILE A 96 0.99 2.71 -9.32
CA ILE A 96 0.47 3.85 -10.09
C ILE A 96 1.54 4.94 -10.18
N PHE A 97 2.05 5.38 -9.03
CA PHE A 97 3.07 6.44 -8.96
C PHE A 97 4.50 5.93 -9.20
N ARG A 98 4.67 4.62 -9.42
CA ARG A 98 5.97 3.98 -9.74
C ARG A 98 7.08 4.29 -8.73
N CYS A 99 6.71 4.50 -7.46
CA CYS A 99 7.66 4.87 -6.42
C CYS A 99 8.40 3.64 -5.87
N GLY A 100 9.74 3.67 -5.94
CA GLY A 100 10.61 2.77 -5.17
C GLY A 100 10.72 3.19 -3.69
N PRO A 101 11.55 2.51 -2.88
CA PRO A 101 11.60 2.76 -1.42
C PRO A 101 11.91 4.21 -1.06
N VAL A 102 12.94 4.81 -1.68
CA VAL A 102 13.36 6.19 -1.39
C VAL A 102 12.31 7.20 -1.86
N SER A 103 11.75 7.01 -3.05
CA SER A 103 10.70 7.90 -3.58
C SER A 103 9.41 7.80 -2.77
N MET A 104 9.04 6.60 -2.34
CA MET A 104 7.87 6.36 -1.50
C MET A 104 8.04 7.06 -0.15
N PHE A 105 9.21 6.93 0.48
CA PHE A 105 9.55 7.63 1.71
C PHE A 105 9.35 9.15 1.58
N LYS A 106 9.95 9.79 0.57
CA LYS A 106 9.83 11.24 0.35
C LYS A 106 8.37 11.71 0.20
N ASN A 107 7.58 10.98 -0.59
CA ASN A 107 6.16 11.30 -0.79
C ASN A 107 5.34 11.11 0.49
N LEU A 108 5.63 10.07 1.27
CA LEU A 108 4.93 9.80 2.52
C LEU A 108 5.33 10.77 3.64
N CYS A 109 6.58 11.25 3.68
CA CYS A 109 6.97 12.33 4.58
C CYS A 109 6.14 13.59 4.33
N TYR A 110 5.81 13.90 3.09
CA TYR A 110 4.91 15.01 2.79
C TYR A 110 3.45 14.71 3.20
N LYS A 111 2.95 13.50 2.89
CA LYS A 111 1.56 13.11 3.15
C LYS A 111 1.24 12.89 4.62
N TRP A 112 2.18 12.34 5.39
CA TRP A 112 2.02 11.94 6.78
C TRP A 112 2.84 12.80 7.75
N GLY A 113 3.52 13.84 7.27
CA GLY A 113 4.41 14.67 8.09
C GLY A 113 3.72 15.42 9.24
N THR A 114 2.39 15.51 9.24
CA THR A 114 1.62 16.07 10.36
C THR A 114 1.27 15.05 11.44
N ILE A 115 1.39 13.75 11.15
CA ILE A 115 0.95 12.64 12.00
C ILE A 115 2.13 11.83 12.51
N LEU A 116 3.14 11.60 11.66
CA LEU A 116 4.27 10.72 11.92
C LEU A 116 5.59 11.46 11.71
N THR A 117 6.59 11.09 12.51
CA THR A 117 7.96 11.58 12.34
C THR A 117 8.61 10.97 11.09
N PRO A 118 9.61 11.63 10.48
CA PRO A 118 10.36 11.07 9.36
C PRO A 118 10.93 9.68 9.67
N LYS A 119 11.41 9.47 10.91
CA LYS A 119 11.92 8.17 11.35
C LYS A 119 10.87 7.06 11.29
N GLU A 120 9.68 7.31 11.83
CA GLU A 120 8.58 6.33 11.82
C GLU A 120 8.10 6.02 10.39
N VAL A 121 8.02 7.03 9.52
CA VAL A 121 7.69 6.82 8.10
C VAL A 121 8.78 5.96 7.43
N GLY A 122 10.04 6.23 7.72
CA GLY A 122 11.17 5.43 7.23
C GLY A 122 11.07 3.97 7.63
N ASP A 123 10.82 3.69 8.92
CA ASP A 123 10.68 2.33 9.45
C ASP A 123 9.51 1.58 8.82
N LYS A 124 8.35 2.25 8.67
CA LYS A 124 7.18 1.69 7.99
C LYS A 124 7.45 1.33 6.52
N VAL A 125 8.11 2.22 5.78
CA VAL A 125 8.47 1.97 4.36
C VAL A 125 9.44 0.80 4.24
N LYS A 126 10.46 0.73 5.11
CA LYS A 126 11.41 -0.38 5.14
C LYS A 126 10.72 -1.71 5.44
N HIS A 127 9.82 -1.71 6.43
CA HIS A 127 9.01 -2.88 6.79
C HIS A 127 8.20 -3.36 5.59
N PHE A 128 7.46 -2.47 4.93
CA PHE A 128 6.70 -2.81 3.72
C PHE A 128 7.57 -3.45 2.63
N PHE A 129 8.69 -2.81 2.23
CA PHE A 129 9.53 -3.33 1.15
C PHE A 129 10.25 -4.64 1.52
N LYS A 130 10.60 -4.83 2.79
CA LYS A 130 11.17 -6.10 3.28
C LYS A 130 10.18 -7.24 3.09
N TYR A 131 8.96 -7.11 3.57
CA TYR A 131 7.95 -8.17 3.47
C TYR A 131 7.40 -8.34 2.05
N TYR A 132 7.28 -7.25 1.29
CA TYR A 132 6.99 -7.32 -0.14
C TYR A 132 8.03 -8.20 -0.87
N SER A 133 9.32 -7.97 -0.62
CA SER A 133 10.39 -8.73 -1.25
C SER A 133 10.45 -10.18 -0.82
N ILE A 134 10.26 -10.45 0.48
CA ILE A 134 10.22 -11.83 1.01
C ILE A 134 9.07 -12.60 0.36
N ASN A 135 7.88 -12.00 0.28
CA ASN A 135 6.68 -12.70 -0.14
C ASN A 135 6.38 -12.63 -1.64
N ARG A 136 7.19 -11.93 -2.44
CA ARG A 136 6.90 -11.76 -3.88
C ARG A 136 6.82 -13.08 -4.63
N HIS A 137 7.60 -14.08 -4.24
CA HIS A 137 7.54 -15.42 -4.83
C HIS A 137 6.14 -16.06 -4.75
N LYS A 138 5.30 -15.68 -3.79
CA LYS A 138 3.92 -16.18 -3.69
C LYS A 138 3.04 -15.67 -4.84
N MET A 139 3.40 -14.55 -5.46
CA MET A 139 2.65 -13.96 -6.56
C MET A 139 2.82 -14.71 -7.88
N THR A 140 3.92 -15.48 -8.04
CA THR A 140 4.18 -16.23 -9.27
C THR A 140 3.27 -17.45 -9.40
N VAL A 141 2.73 -17.93 -8.28
CA VAL A 141 1.81 -19.08 -8.20
C VAL A 141 0.40 -18.68 -7.78
N LEU A 142 0.09 -17.38 -7.86
CA LEU A 142 -1.22 -16.87 -7.46
C LEU A 142 -2.29 -17.26 -8.49
N THR A 143 -3.47 -17.64 -7.97
CA THR A 143 -4.69 -17.86 -8.75
C THR A 143 -4.98 -16.70 -9.69
N PRO A 144 -5.26 -16.93 -10.98
CA PRO A 144 -5.65 -15.87 -11.90
C PRO A 144 -6.93 -15.21 -11.38
N SER A 145 -6.91 -13.87 -11.34
CA SER A 145 -8.01 -13.08 -10.78
C SER A 145 -8.61 -12.13 -11.79
N TYR A 146 -9.88 -11.79 -11.58
CA TYR A 146 -10.54 -10.72 -12.34
C TYR A 146 -9.79 -9.40 -12.12
N HIS A 147 -9.49 -8.67 -13.20
CA HIS A 147 -8.83 -7.37 -13.10
C HIS A 147 -9.84 -6.27 -12.83
N ALA A 148 -9.77 -5.66 -11.65
CA ALA A 148 -10.63 -4.54 -11.24
C ALA A 148 -9.83 -3.27 -10.94
N GLU A 149 -8.66 -3.43 -10.30
CA GLU A 149 -7.88 -2.32 -9.76
C GLU A 149 -6.60 -2.06 -10.56
N SER A 150 -6.32 -0.78 -10.79
CA SER A 150 -5.12 -0.34 -11.52
C SER A 150 -3.81 -0.53 -10.74
N TYR A 151 -3.88 -0.91 -9.46
CA TYR A 151 -2.72 -1.19 -8.62
C TYR A 151 -2.54 -2.67 -8.28
N SER A 152 -3.20 -3.58 -9.03
CA SER A 152 -3.08 -5.02 -8.82
C SER A 152 -1.62 -5.51 -8.87
N PRO A 153 -1.19 -6.38 -7.94
CA PRO A 153 0.17 -6.93 -7.90
C PRO A 153 0.36 -8.20 -8.77
N GLU A 154 -0.63 -8.56 -9.59
CA GLU A 154 -0.67 -9.77 -10.43
C GLU A 154 0.56 -9.89 -11.35
N ASP A 155 1.27 -11.02 -11.29
CA ASP A 155 2.59 -11.19 -11.92
C ASP A 155 2.56 -11.78 -13.33
N ASN A 156 1.49 -12.46 -13.77
CA ASN A 156 1.47 -13.13 -15.08
C ASN A 156 1.23 -12.17 -16.25
N ARG A 157 0.52 -11.06 -16.04
CA ARG A 157 0.12 -10.14 -17.12
C ARG A 157 0.29 -8.67 -16.76
N PHE A 158 -0.08 -8.26 -15.55
CA PHE A 158 -0.23 -6.82 -15.26
C PHE A 158 1.01 -6.18 -14.62
N ASP A 159 1.71 -6.89 -13.75
CA ASP A 159 2.81 -6.35 -12.96
C ASP A 159 4.05 -7.25 -12.97
N LEU A 160 4.66 -7.35 -14.15
CA LEU A 160 5.89 -8.11 -14.38
C LEU A 160 7.03 -7.57 -13.52
N ARG A 161 7.54 -8.38 -12.59
CA ARG A 161 8.63 -8.02 -11.67
C ARG A 161 9.55 -9.21 -11.40
N GLN A 162 10.68 -8.91 -10.77
CA GLN A 162 11.51 -9.97 -10.18
C GLN A 162 10.75 -10.59 -9.00
N PHE A 163 10.96 -11.87 -8.74
CA PHE A 163 10.40 -12.56 -7.57
C PHE A 163 11.48 -12.90 -6.52
N LEU A 164 12.75 -12.94 -6.92
CA LEU A 164 13.89 -13.11 -6.03
C LEU A 164 14.59 -11.77 -5.81
N TYR A 165 14.32 -11.14 -4.66
CA TYR A 165 14.90 -9.85 -4.27
C TYR A 165 15.96 -10.00 -3.18
N ASN A 166 16.90 -9.05 -3.13
CA ASN A 166 17.67 -8.80 -1.92
C ASN A 166 16.79 -8.08 -0.89
N VAL A 167 16.27 -8.83 0.08
CA VAL A 167 15.35 -8.36 1.12
C VAL A 167 15.91 -7.25 2.01
N LYS A 168 17.24 -7.08 2.04
CA LYS A 168 17.91 -6.05 2.86
C LYS A 168 17.93 -4.67 2.21
N TRP A 169 17.67 -4.57 0.90
CA TRP A 169 17.67 -3.31 0.14
C TRP A 169 18.80 -2.34 0.56
N PRO A 170 20.08 -2.77 0.52
CA PRO A 170 21.17 -2.13 1.27
C PRO A 170 21.50 -0.70 0.83
N TYR A 171 21.26 -0.36 -0.44
CA TYR A 171 21.46 0.99 -0.93
C TYR A 171 20.27 1.88 -0.54
N GLN A 172 19.06 1.41 -0.81
CA GLN A 172 17.83 2.18 -0.64
C GLN A 172 17.56 2.46 0.83
N PHE A 173 17.76 1.49 1.72
CA PHE A 173 17.51 1.67 3.15
C PHE A 173 18.53 2.61 3.79
N ARG A 174 19.81 2.48 3.43
CA ARG A 174 20.84 3.45 3.83
C ARG A 174 20.51 4.86 3.35
N LYS A 175 20.02 5.00 2.11
CA LYS A 175 19.64 6.32 1.60
C LYS A 175 18.43 6.91 2.33
N ILE A 176 17.50 6.07 2.80
CA ILE A 176 16.41 6.53 3.68
C ILE A 176 16.98 6.99 5.02
N ASP A 177 17.92 6.25 5.61
CA ASP A 177 18.57 6.64 6.88
C ASP A 177 19.27 8.00 6.77
N GLU A 178 20.07 8.20 5.71
CA GLU A 178 20.70 9.50 5.44
C GLU A 178 19.67 10.64 5.34
N LEU A 179 18.54 10.43 4.64
CA LEU A 179 17.48 11.43 4.50
C LEU A 179 16.72 11.68 5.81
N VAL A 180 16.56 10.65 6.65
CA VAL A 180 15.95 10.80 7.98
C VAL A 180 16.85 11.63 8.88
N ASP A 181 18.17 11.41 8.84
CA ASP A 181 19.14 12.18 9.61
C ASP A 181 19.17 13.66 9.15
N GLU A 182 19.14 13.91 7.83
CA GLU A 182 19.02 15.26 7.27
C GLU A 182 17.75 15.98 7.78
N LEU A 183 16.60 15.30 7.75
CA LEU A 183 15.31 15.85 8.18
C LEU A 183 15.15 15.99 9.71
N ASN A 184 15.98 15.30 10.50
CA ASN A 184 16.01 15.45 11.96
C ASN A 184 16.99 16.55 12.41
N GLY A 185 18.05 16.79 11.63
CA GLY A 185 19.01 17.87 11.86
C GLY A 185 18.44 19.24 11.52
N ASP A 186 17.60 19.31 10.49
CA ASP A 186 16.76 20.47 10.22
C ASP A 186 15.47 20.33 11.04
N HIS A 187 15.29 21.14 12.09
CA HIS A 187 13.96 21.35 12.67
C HIS A 187 13.07 21.94 11.56
N VAL A 188 12.40 21.09 10.77
CA VAL A 188 11.61 21.51 9.62
C VAL A 188 10.39 22.25 10.13
N ALA A 189 10.52 23.58 10.24
CA ALA A 189 9.40 24.50 10.21
C ALA A 189 8.77 24.37 8.81
N ILE A 190 7.85 23.41 8.65
CA ILE A 190 6.92 23.40 7.53
C ILE A 190 6.08 24.66 7.71
N THR A 191 6.51 25.74 7.08
CA THR A 191 5.78 26.99 7.04
C THR A 191 4.47 26.67 6.34
N LYS A 192 3.35 26.81 7.05
CA LYS A 192 2.01 26.73 6.46
C LYS A 192 1.97 27.68 5.27
N SER A 193 1.95 27.15 4.06
CA SER A 193 1.46 27.90 2.91
C SER A 193 -0.03 28.14 3.16
N THR A 194 -0.34 29.35 3.65
CA THR A 194 -1.70 29.85 3.75
C THR A 194 -2.29 29.93 2.35
N CYS A 195 -3.08 28.93 1.96
CA CYS A 195 -4.08 29.12 0.92
C CYS A 195 -5.24 29.89 1.56
N GLN A 196 -5.20 31.21 1.46
CA GLN A 196 -6.38 32.04 1.69
C GLN A 196 -7.29 31.87 0.47
N GLU A 197 -8.34 31.07 0.63
CA GLU A 197 -9.56 31.25 -0.16
C GLU A 197 -10.12 32.63 0.18
N THR A 198 -10.02 33.55 -0.76
CA THR A 198 -10.82 34.77 -0.75
C THR A 198 -11.97 34.54 -1.71
N ASP A 199 -13.13 34.22 -1.15
CA ASP A 199 -14.41 34.34 -1.84
C ASP A 199 -14.59 35.82 -2.22
N THR A 200 -14.34 36.13 -3.48
CA THR A 200 -14.87 37.34 -4.12
C THR A 200 -15.48 36.94 -5.46
N VAL A 201 -16.80 37.06 -5.52
CA VAL A 201 -17.63 37.02 -6.71
C VAL A 201 -17.24 38.21 -7.59
N ASP A 202 -16.87 37.99 -8.85
CA ASP A 202 -17.32 38.77 -10.01
C ASP A 202 -16.60 38.37 -11.31
N GLY A 203 -17.40 38.13 -12.36
CA GLY A 203 -17.17 38.67 -13.71
C GLY A 203 -15.99 38.21 -14.57
N ASP A 204 -16.33 37.42 -15.60
CA ASP A 204 -15.90 37.59 -16.99
C ASP A 204 -14.58 36.96 -17.50
N GLY A 205 -14.74 36.15 -18.55
CA GLY A 205 -13.91 36.19 -19.76
C GLY A 205 -12.47 35.66 -19.75
N GLY A 206 -12.25 34.52 -20.43
CA GLY A 206 -11.06 34.33 -21.25
C GLY A 206 -10.16 33.15 -20.89
N GLY A 207 -10.36 32.03 -21.59
CA GLY A 207 -9.41 30.91 -21.56
C GLY A 207 -8.09 31.24 -22.25
N MET A 208 -6.99 30.71 -21.72
CA MET A 208 -5.73 30.62 -22.46
C MET A 208 -5.03 29.30 -22.10
N GLY A 209 -4.89 28.44 -23.12
CA GLY A 209 -4.28 27.13 -23.02
C GLY A 209 -2.76 27.19 -22.82
N VAL A 210 -2.24 26.16 -22.15
CA VAL A 210 -0.81 25.92 -21.95
C VAL A 210 -0.21 25.45 -23.28
N VAL A 211 0.74 26.21 -23.82
CA VAL A 211 1.50 25.87 -25.02
C VAL A 211 2.55 24.78 -24.72
N ALA A 212 2.52 23.71 -25.51
CA ALA A 212 3.48 22.62 -25.45
C ALA A 212 4.84 23.04 -26.04
N ALA A 213 5.91 22.69 -25.33
CA ALA A 213 7.28 22.89 -25.78
C ALA A 213 7.63 21.88 -26.88
N GLY A 214 8.01 22.37 -28.06
CA GLY A 214 8.60 21.57 -29.12
C GLY A 214 8.15 21.97 -30.53
N ALA A 215 8.76 23.00 -31.09
CA ALA A 215 8.70 23.24 -32.54
C ALA A 215 10.05 23.77 -33.03
N GLY A 216 10.70 22.97 -33.87
CA GLY A 216 11.90 23.37 -34.61
C GLY A 216 11.62 24.56 -35.54
N ASN A 217 12.65 25.37 -35.72
CA ASN A 217 12.66 26.63 -36.46
C ASN A 217 12.23 26.43 -37.94
N PRO A 218 11.13 27.03 -38.43
CA PRO A 218 10.72 26.92 -39.82
C PRO A 218 11.31 28.07 -40.65
N LYS A 219 12.63 28.03 -40.90
CA LYS A 219 13.29 28.86 -41.93
C LYS A 219 14.47 28.12 -42.59
N ALA A 220 14.12 27.17 -43.46
CA ALA A 220 14.91 26.68 -44.59
C ALA A 220 13.86 26.09 -45.54
N GLY A 221 13.69 26.44 -46.80
CA GLY A 221 14.33 27.32 -47.78
C GLY A 221 13.63 26.94 -49.10
N LEU A 222 13.50 27.90 -50.02
CA LEU A 222 13.15 27.64 -51.43
C LEU A 222 14.17 26.71 -52.08
#